data_AF-A0A7I7SL72-F1
#
_entry.id   AF-A0A7I7SL72-F1
#
_cell.length_a   1.000
_cell.length_b   1.000
_cell.length_c   1.000
_cell.angle_alpha   90.00
_cell.angle_beta   90.00
_cell.angle_gamma   90.00
#
_symmetry.space_group_name_H-M   'P 1'
#
loop_
_entity.id
_entity.type
_entity.pdbx_description
1 polymer ?
#
loop_
_entity_poly.entity_id
_entity_poly.type
_entity_poly.pdbx_seq_one_letter_code
_entity_poly.pdbx_strand_id
1 'polypeptide(L)' 'MGDAIDMIRAARQPDGTWLQAGRQPGRVWFEIDAPAGEPSKWLTLSGIRVLAWWDSA' A
#
# COMPACT_ATOMS: atom_id res chain seq x y z
N MET A 1 13.17 -1.36 12.52
CA MET A 1 11.76 -1.63 12.10
C MET A 1 10.92 -0.37 12.15
N GLY A 2 11.10 0.51 13.14
CA GLY A 2 10.46 1.84 13.17
C GLY A 2 10.55 2.58 11.84
N ASP A 3 11.74 2.69 11.25
CA ASP A 3 11.94 3.37 9.96
C ASP A 3 11.05 2.81 8.83
N ALA A 4 10.84 1.49 8.77
CA ALA A 4 9.98 0.87 7.76
C ALA A 4 8.50 1.15 8.02
N ILE A 5 8.08 1.14 9.29
CA ILE A 5 6.70 1.50 9.66
C ILE A 5 6.42 2.98 9.38
N ASP A 6 7.39 3.84 9.65
CA ASP A 6 7.26 5.28 9.39
C ASP A 6 7.16 5.56 7.88
N MET A 7 7.87 4.80 7.03
CA MET A 7 7.67 4.85 5.58
C MET A 7 6.24 4.44 5.19
N ILE A 8 5.68 3.38 5.78
CA ILE A 8 4.30 2.94 5.50
C ILE A 8 3.30 4.03 5.92
N ARG A 9 3.47 4.61 7.12
CA ARG A 9 2.61 5.71 7.61
C ARG A 9 2.70 6.94 6.71
N ALA A 10 3.91 7.32 6.29
CA ALA A 10 4.13 8.47 5.41
C ALA A 10 3.50 8.31 4.02
N ALA A 11 3.38 7.07 3.52
CA ALA A 11 2.74 6.79 2.24
C ALA A 11 1.21 6.78 2.30
N ARG A 12 0.61 6.82 3.50
CA ARG A 12 -0.85 6.80 3.69
C ARG A 12 -1.46 8.12 3.22
N GLN A 13 -2.46 8.02 2.36
CA GLN A 13 -3.23 9.17 1.90
C GLN A 13 -4.14 9.71 3.01
N PRO A 14 -4.62 10.98 2.91
CA PRO A 14 -5.52 11.56 3.92
C PRO A 14 -6.82 10.79 4.12
N ASP A 15 -7.32 10.13 3.07
CA ASP A 15 -8.50 9.25 3.11
C ASP A 15 -8.21 7.86 3.74
N GLY A 16 -6.95 7.63 4.12
CA GLY A 16 -6.49 6.43 4.76
C GLY A 16 -6.08 5.30 3.82
N THR A 17 -6.07 5.52 2.50
CA THR A 17 -5.66 4.54 1.48
C THR A 17 -4.17 4.61 1.15
N TRP A 18 -3.67 3.65 0.36
CA TRP A 18 -2.33 3.68 -0.22
C TRP A 18 -2.42 3.60 -1.74
N LEU A 19 -1.62 4.43 -2.42
CA LEU A 19 -1.58 4.46 -3.89
C LEU A 19 -0.73 3.31 -4.44
N GLN A 20 -1.16 2.75 -5.57
CA GLN A 20 -0.35 1.79 -6.30
C GLN A 20 0.90 2.47 -6.88
N ALA A 21 2.05 1.84 -6.70
CA ALA A 21 3.31 2.32 -7.27
C ALA A 21 3.40 1.99 -8.77
N GLY A 22 4.49 2.42 -9.42
CA GLY A 22 4.75 2.08 -10.82
C GLY A 22 4.74 0.55 -11.04
N ARG A 23 4.02 0.10 -12.06
CA ARG A 23 4.00 -1.30 -12.46
C ARG A 23 5.28 -1.64 -13.22
N GLN A 24 5.84 -2.82 -12.95
CA GLN A 24 6.95 -3.31 -13.74
C GLN A 24 6.45 -3.76 -15.13
N PRO A 25 7.18 -3.45 -16.21
CA PRO A 25 6.77 -3.83 -17.56
C PRO A 25 6.83 -5.35 -17.77
N GLY A 26 5.92 -5.90 -18.59
CA GLY A 26 5.91 -7.32 -18.92
C GLY A 26 4.53 -7.80 -19.40
N ARG A 27 4.47 -9.01 -19.96
CA ARG A 27 3.19 -9.64 -20.31
C ARG A 27 2.55 -10.23 -19.05
N VAL A 28 1.30 -9.84 -18.81
CA VAL A 28 0.44 -10.38 -17.76
C VAL A 28 -0.87 -10.86 -18.38
N TRP A 29 -1.58 -11.76 -17.72
CA TRP A 29 -2.90 -12.21 -18.17
C TRP A 29 -3.97 -11.14 -17.96
N PHE A 30 -3.93 -10.46 -16.82
CA PHE A 30 -4.76 -9.31 -16.48
C PHE A 30 -4.14 -8.57 -15.30
N GLU A 31 -4.54 -7.30 -15.15
CA GLU A 31 -4.15 -6.46 -14.03
C GLU A 31 -5.08 -6.73 -12.85
N ILE A 32 -4.51 -7.04 -11.68
CA ILE A 32 -5.28 -7.45 -10.49
C ILE A 32 -5.70 -6.25 -9.62
N ASP A 33 -4.94 -5.17 -9.67
CA ASP A 33 -5.10 -4.01 -8.78
C ASP A 33 -5.22 -2.70 -9.56
N ALA A 34 -5.38 -1.59 -8.84
CA ALA A 34 -5.54 -0.26 -9.42
C ALA A 34 -4.33 0.17 -10.28
N PRO A 35 -4.53 1.06 -11.27
CA PRO A 35 -3.45 1.75 -11.99
C PRO A 35 -2.47 2.46 -11.05
N ALA A 36 -1.25 2.70 -11.53
CA ALA A 36 -0.26 3.46 -10.78
C ALA A 36 -0.80 4.87 -10.46
N GLY A 37 -0.62 5.31 -9.22
CA GLY A 37 -1.15 6.59 -8.72
C GLY A 37 -2.61 6.56 -8.27
N GLU A 38 -3.32 5.44 -8.43
CA GLU A 38 -4.68 5.26 -7.91
C GLU A 38 -4.69 4.45 -6.60
N PRO A 39 -5.70 4.62 -5.73
CA PRO A 39 -5.81 3.85 -4.49
C PRO A 39 -5.85 2.34 -4.74
N SER A 40 -4.88 1.62 -4.18
CA SER A 40 -4.76 0.16 -4.24
C SER A 40 -5.59 -0.49 -3.15
N LYS A 41 -6.39 -1.51 -3.51
CA LYS A 41 -7.15 -2.28 -2.53
C LYS A 41 -6.23 -3.15 -1.68
N TRP A 42 -5.21 -3.74 -2.29
CA TRP A 42 -4.30 -4.68 -1.63
C TRP A 42 -3.28 -3.99 -0.72
N LEU A 43 -2.72 -2.87 -1.16
CA LEU A 43 -1.83 -2.07 -0.31
C LEU A 43 -2.60 -1.46 0.85
N THR A 44 -3.84 -1.00 0.64
CA THR A 44 -4.67 -0.48 1.73
C THR A 44 -4.99 -1.55 2.77
N LEU A 45 -5.39 -2.76 2.34
CA LEU A 45 -5.62 -3.88 3.24
C LEU A 45 -4.36 -4.23 4.06
N SER A 46 -3.21 -4.28 3.40
CA SER A 46 -1.94 -4.65 4.03
C SER A 46 -1.47 -3.57 5.01
N GLY A 47 -1.52 -2.29 4.60
CA GLY A 47 -1.17 -1.13 5.41
C GLY A 47 -2.01 -1.03 6.68
N ILE A 48 -3.34 -1.19 6.57
CA ILE A 48 -4.23 -1.20 7.73
C ILE A 48 -3.84 -2.33 8.69
N ARG A 49 -3.64 -3.55 8.19
CA ARG A 49 -3.34 -4.71 9.06
C ARG A 49 -1.99 -4.59 9.75
N VAL A 50 -0.94 -4.20 9.03
CA VAL A 50 0.40 -4.12 9.59
C VAL A 50 0.51 -2.99 10.61
N LEU A 51 -0.12 -1.83 10.35
CA LEU A 51 -0.11 -0.73 11.30
C LEU A 51 -0.93 -1.07 12.55
N ALA A 52 -2.11 -1.67 12.39
CA ALA A 52 -2.92 -2.10 13.52
C ALA A 52 -2.19 -3.12 14.42
N TRP A 53 -1.44 -4.04 13.82
CA TRP A 53 -0.59 -4.98 14.56
C TRP A 53 0.60 -4.30 15.23
N TRP A 54 1.30 -3.40 14.52
CA TRP A 54 2.47 -2.72 15.06
C TRP A 54 2.11 -1.81 16.24
N ASP A 55 0.97 -1.11 16.16
CA ASP A 55 0.51 -0.21 17.21
C ASP A 55 -0.02 -0.94 18.45
N SER A 56 -0.29 -2.25 18.36
CA SER A 56 -0.75 -3.08 19.48
C SER A 56 0.34 -3.94 20.12
N ALA A 57 1.55 -3.93 19.57
CA ALA A 57 2.73 -4.63 20.08
C ALA A 57 3.50 -3.79 21.10
#